data_AF-A0A2M8NHV1-F1
#
_entry.id   AF-A0A2M8NHV1-F1
#
_cell.length_a   1.000
_cell.length_b   1.000
_cell.length_c   1.000
_cell.angle_alpha   90.00
_cell.angle_beta   90.00
_cell.angle_gamma   90.00
#
_symmetry.space_group_name_H-M   'P 1'
#
loop_
_entity.id
_entity.type
_entity.pdbx_description
1 polymer ?
#
loop_
_entity_poly.entity_id
_entity_poly.type
_entity_poly.pdbx_seq_one_letter_code
_entity_poly.pdbx_strand_id
1 'polypeptide(L)' 'YTSLGDNVVIENSEIDASIIMQNCSIRNIPGRIDSSLVADNSQVAAAPHVPAAHRFILAENSYVQL' A
#
# COMPACT_ATOMS: atom_id res chain seq x y z
N TYR A 1 1.55 11.42 -11.34
CA TYR A 1 0.99 12.30 -10.28
C TYR A 1 0.74 11.43 -9.07
N THR A 2 0.93 11.96 -7.86
CA THR A 2 0.67 11.21 -6.63
C THR A 2 -0.33 11.98 -5.79
N SER A 3 -1.38 11.30 -5.34
CA SER A 3 -2.46 11.89 -4.54
C SER A 3 -2.60 11.11 -3.23
N LEU A 4 -2.69 11.83 -2.11
CA LEU A 4 -2.91 11.28 -0.79
C LEU A 4 -4.22 11.84 -0.22
N GLY A 5 -5.10 10.97 0.24
CA GLY A 5 -6.31 11.34 0.96
C GLY A 5 -6.03 11.74 2.41
N ASP A 6 -7.10 12.09 3.14
CA ASP A 6 -7.00 12.51 4.53
C ASP A 6 -6.50 11.38 5.44
N ASN A 7 -5.72 11.73 6.47
CA ASN A 7 -5.21 10.79 7.49
C ASN A 7 -4.38 9.61 6.92
N VAL A 8 -3.70 9.82 5.80
CA VAL A 8 -2.74 8.85 5.27
C VAL A 8 -1.43 8.92 6.04
N VAL A 9 -0.90 7.75 6.43
CA VAL A 9 0.43 7.61 7.05
C VAL A 9 1.34 6.83 6.11
N ILE A 10 2.50 7.41 5.79
CA ILE A 10 3.55 6.76 5.01
C ILE A 10 4.85 6.78 5.82
N GLU A 11 5.40 5.62 6.12
CA GLU A 11 6.64 5.49 6.90
C GLU A 11 7.59 4.50 6.21
N ASN A 12 8.87 4.85 6.08
CA ASN A 12 9.92 4.00 5.51
C ASN A 12 9.51 3.34 4.17
N SER A 13 8.82 4.07 3.31
CA SER A 13 8.26 3.58 2.05
C SER A 13 8.33 4.68 1.00
N GLU A 14 8.50 4.30 -0.26
CA GLU A 14 8.55 5.22 -1.40
C GLU A 14 7.30 5.04 -2.27
N ILE A 15 6.66 6.14 -2.66
CA ILE A 15 5.44 6.13 -3.48
C ILE A 15 5.60 7.07 -4.67
N ASP A 16 5.23 6.59 -5.85
CA ASP A 16 5.19 7.35 -7.09
C ASP A 16 3.94 7.00 -7.91
N ALA A 17 3.51 7.90 -8.78
CA ALA A 17 2.41 7.73 -9.73
C ALA A 17 1.13 7.04 -9.17
N SER A 18 0.78 7.27 -7.90
CA SER A 18 -0.23 6.47 -7.18
C SER A 18 -1.31 7.32 -6.50
N ILE A 19 -2.50 6.74 -6.31
CA ILE A 19 -3.61 7.34 -5.54
C ILE A 19 -3.81 6.54 -4.25
N ILE A 20 -3.55 7.17 -3.11
CA ILE A 20 -3.76 6.58 -1.78
C ILE A 20 -4.96 7.27 -1.16
N MET A 21 -6.01 6.51 -0.89
CA MET A 21 -7.26 7.07 -0.36
C MET A 21 -7.20 7.27 1.16
N GLN A 22 -8.27 7.81 1.77
CA GLN A 22 -8.25 8.26 3.17
C GLN A 22 -8.05 7.13 4.18
N ASN A 23 -7.52 7.49 5.35
CA ASN A 23 -7.26 6.61 6.50
C ASN A 23 -6.36 5.41 6.18
N CYS A 24 -5.49 5.52 5.17
CA CYS A 24 -4.56 4.45 4.81
C CYS A 24 -3.26 4.51 5.61
N SER A 25 -2.60 3.37 5.77
CA SER A 25 -1.28 3.27 6.37
C SER A 25 -0.36 2.42 5.51
N ILE A 26 0.77 2.98 5.10
CA ILE A 26 1.80 2.31 4.29
C ILE A 26 3.11 2.34 5.06
N ARG A 27 3.63 1.17 5.46
CA ARG A 27 4.79 1.10 6.36
C ARG A 27 5.81 0.05 5.94
N ASN A 28 7.08 0.45 5.97
CA ASN A 28 8.25 -0.41 5.81
C ASN A 28 8.24 -1.22 4.51
N ILE A 29 7.74 -0.65 3.41
CA ILE A 29 7.71 -1.32 2.12
C ILE A 29 9.08 -1.19 1.45
N PRO A 30 9.81 -2.30 1.22
CA PRO A 30 11.06 -2.24 0.48
C PRO A 30 10.76 -1.96 -1.00
N GLY A 31 11.46 -0.97 -1.56
CA GLY A 31 11.28 -0.54 -2.94
C GLY A 31 10.18 0.50 -3.11
N ARG A 32 9.87 0.79 -4.38
CA ARG A 32 8.91 1.82 -4.79
C ARG A 32 7.54 1.22 -5.07
N ILE A 33 6.50 1.82 -4.50
CA ILE A 33 5.11 1.60 -4.91
C ILE A 33 4.80 2.57 -6.06
N ASP A 34 4.51 2.03 -7.24
CA ASP A 34 4.25 2.82 -8.45
C ASP A 34 2.91 2.44 -9.08
N SER A 35 2.28 3.38 -9.80
CA SER A 35 1.09 3.14 -10.63
C SER A 35 -0.05 2.39 -9.91
N SER A 36 -0.26 2.71 -8.62
CA SER A 36 -1.13 1.96 -7.72
C SER A 36 -2.33 2.77 -7.22
N LEU A 37 -3.43 2.09 -6.89
CA LEU A 37 -4.58 2.65 -6.18
C LEU A 37 -4.78 1.89 -4.86
N VAL A 38 -4.78 2.60 -3.74
CA VAL A 38 -4.99 2.02 -2.40
C VAL A 38 -6.30 2.55 -1.83
N ALA A 39 -7.25 1.65 -1.57
CA ALA A 39 -8.61 1.98 -1.16
C ALA A 39 -8.71 2.45 0.31
N ASP A 40 -9.81 3.14 0.65
CA ASP A 40 -10.06 3.70 1.99
C ASP A 40 -9.81 2.69 3.11
N ASN A 41 -9.20 3.15 4.21
CA ASN A 41 -8.93 2.37 5.42
C ASN A 41 -8.00 1.15 5.23
N SER A 42 -7.22 1.12 4.15
CA SER A 42 -6.31 0.02 3.85
C SER A 42 -4.98 0.12 4.60
N GLN A 43 -4.37 -1.03 4.87
CA GLN A 43 -3.03 -1.12 5.45
C GLN A 43 -2.11 -1.90 4.51
N VAL A 44 -0.99 -1.29 4.16
CA VAL A 44 0.08 -1.90 3.36
C VAL A 44 1.32 -1.99 4.25
N ALA A 45 1.75 -3.22 4.53
CA ALA A 45 2.92 -3.46 5.36
C ALA A 45 3.74 -4.60 4.77
N ALA A 46 5.07 -4.50 4.84
CA ALA A 46 5.93 -5.60 4.44
C ALA A 46 5.75 -6.76 5.41
N ALA A 47 5.67 -7.97 4.87
CA ALA A 47 5.68 -9.16 5.70
C ALA A 47 7.02 -9.23 6.47
N PRO A 48 7.01 -9.59 7.76
CA PRO A 48 8.25 -9.92 8.48
C PRO A 48 8.97 -11.03 7.71
N HIS A 49 10.31 -10.98 7.62
CA HIS A 49 11.17 -11.89 6.84
C HIS A 49 10.69 -13.35 6.85
N VAL A 50 9.87 -13.72 5.85
CA VAL A 50 9.60 -15.12 5.50
C VAL A 50 10.06 -15.26 4.05
N PRO A 51 11.05 -16.11 3.74
CA PRO A 51 11.45 -16.33 2.35
C PRO A 51 10.26 -16.90 1.56
N ALA A 52 9.95 -16.26 0.42
CA ALA A 52 9.00 -16.72 -0.59
C ALA A 52 7.55 -16.98 -0.13
N ALA A 53 6.93 -16.03 0.58
CA ALA A 53 5.49 -16.10 0.87
C ALA A 53 4.77 -14.78 0.53
N HIS A 54 3.67 -14.88 -0.22
CA HIS A 54 2.73 -13.77 -0.42
C HIS A 54 1.52 -13.97 0.50
N ARG A 55 1.29 -13.03 1.41
CA ARG A 55 0.10 -12.99 2.26
C ARG A 55 -0.80 -11.85 1.79
N PHE A 56 -2.00 -12.17 1.34
CA PHE A 56 -3.00 -11.19 0.91
C PHE A 56 -4.13 -11.10 1.94
N ILE A 57 -4.43 -9.90 2.41
CA ILE A 57 -5.63 -9.58 3.19
C ILE A 57 -6.36 -8.53 2.36
N LEU A 58 -7.52 -8.88 1.82
CA LEU A 58 -8.24 -8.07 0.83
C LEU A 58 -9.62 -7.68 1.37
N ALA A 59 -10.03 -6.44 1.11
CA ALA A 59 -11.35 -5.91 1.43
C ALA A 59 -12.25 -5.85 0.17
N GLU A 60 -13.41 -5.21 0.28
CA GLU A 60 -14.34 -5.06 -0.84
C GLU A 60 -13.68 -4.35 -2.05
N ASN A 61 -13.98 -4.83 -3.26
CA ASN A 61 -13.48 -4.30 -4.54
C ASN A 61 -11.94 -4.30 -4.72
N SER A 62 -11.22 -5.19 -4.05
CA SER A 62 -9.77 -5.34 -4.22
C SER A 62 -9.39 -6.07 -5.52
N TYR A 63 -8.34 -5.60 -6.21
CA TYR A 63 -7.73 -6.24 -7.39
C TYR A 63 -6.25 -6.52 -7.12
N VAL A 64 -5.78 -7.75 -7.41
CA VAL A 64 -4.39 -8.17 -7.20
C VAL A 64 -3.82 -8.71 -8.51
N GLN A 65 -2.64 -8.23 -8.90
CA GLN A 65 -1.88 -8.71 -10.05
C GLN A 65 -0.41 -8.88 -9.64
N LEU A 66 0.18 -10.04 -9.96
CA LEU A 66 1.59 -10.40 -9.68
C LEU A 66 2.45 -10.27 -10.93
#